data_AF-A0A9Q0N0K5-F1
#
_entry.id   AF-A0A9Q0N0K5-F1
#
_cell.length_a   1.000
_cell.length_b   1.000
_cell.length_c   1.000
_cell.angle_alpha   90.00
_cell.angle_beta   90.00
_cell.angle_gamma   90.00
#
_symmetry.space_group_name_H-M   'P 1'
#
loop_
_entity.id
_entity.type
_entity.pdbx_description
1 polymer ?
#
loop_
_entity_poly.entity_id
_entity_poly.type
_entity_poly.pdbx_seq_one_letter_code
_entity_poly.pdbx_strand_id
1 'polypeptide(L)'
;KRAKYIGVQDIQAAQFNTYVTLKLQHVKSTTVTVKGPEPAWEQDFVFETNNVHSGLLVEVWTKGMIWDRALGYCLIALDTISYNPTTSQEKWYQLDMEVILMNGEVAGTRNPTGHMILLDCRFELPFDSENQPGDVQRKLEILNGIMTHDRRHRQAQYFGNCKYLTWSKDLSDAFFIRIVTITKS
;
A
#
# COMPACT_ATOMS: atom_id res chain seq x y z
N LYS A 1 21.23 26.38 -37.10
CA LYS A 1 20.90 25.55 -35.92
C LYS A 1 21.58 26.20 -34.69
N ARG A 2 20.85 26.86 -33.80
CA ARG A 2 21.40 27.37 -32.53
C ARG A 2 21.14 26.31 -31.46
N ALA A 3 22.19 25.73 -30.91
CA ALA A 3 22.07 24.90 -29.72
C ALA A 3 21.62 25.80 -28.57
N LYS A 4 20.48 25.49 -27.96
CA LYS A 4 20.05 26.13 -26.72
C LYS A 4 20.97 25.62 -25.62
N TYR A 5 21.68 26.55 -24.97
CA TYR A 5 22.47 26.24 -23.78
C TYR A 5 21.47 25.93 -22.66
N ILE A 6 21.38 24.67 -22.25
CA ILE A 6 20.59 24.25 -21.09
C ILE A 6 21.49 24.49 -19.87
N GLY A 7 21.05 25.34 -18.94
CA GLY A 7 21.86 25.68 -17.77
C GLY A 7 22.15 24.44 -16.91
N VAL A 8 23.25 24.45 -16.16
CA VAL A 8 23.59 23.34 -15.24
C VAL A 8 22.46 23.07 -14.23
N GLN A 9 21.69 24.09 -13.88
CA GLN A 9 20.47 23.97 -13.05
C GLN A 9 19.32 23.24 -13.78
N ASP A 10 19.12 23.50 -15.08
CA ASP A 10 18.12 22.80 -15.89
C ASP A 10 18.50 21.33 -16.13
N ILE A 11 19.81 21.02 -16.19
CA ILE A 11 20.32 19.64 -16.25
C ILE A 11 20.08 18.91 -14.92
N GLN A 12 20.23 19.59 -13.77
CA GLN A 12 19.94 19.02 -12.45
C GLN A 12 18.43 18.82 -12.23
N ALA A 13 17.57 19.76 -12.65
CA ALA A 13 16.12 19.61 -12.58
C ALA A 13 15.61 18.51 -13.51
N ALA A 14 16.23 18.32 -14.69
CA ALA A 14 15.96 17.20 -15.61
C ALA A 14 16.47 15.84 -15.11
N GLN A 15 17.22 15.78 -13.99
CA GLN A 15 17.84 14.57 -13.45
C GLN A 15 17.10 13.93 -12.28
N PHE A 16 16.05 14.56 -11.72
CA PHE A 16 15.21 13.89 -10.73
C PHE A 16 14.32 12.86 -11.42
N ASN A 17 14.79 11.61 -11.45
CA ASN A 17 14.00 10.44 -11.87
C ASN A 17 13.61 9.68 -10.62
N THR A 18 12.49 10.01 -9.99
CA THR A 18 12.17 9.52 -8.66
C THR A 18 11.14 8.40 -8.70
N TYR A 19 11.25 7.46 -7.77
CA TYR A 19 10.22 6.46 -7.49
C TYR A 19 10.15 6.19 -5.99
N VAL A 20 9.05 5.62 -5.54
CA VAL A 20 8.79 5.32 -4.13
C VAL A 20 8.63 3.81 -3.98
N THR A 21 9.20 3.26 -2.92
CA THR A 21 9.02 1.87 -2.51
C THR A 21 8.36 1.83 -1.15
N LEU A 22 7.36 0.97 -1.03
CA LEU A 22 6.59 0.71 0.18
C LEU A 22 6.94 -0.69 0.67
N LYS A 23 7.34 -0.83 1.93
CA LYS A 23 7.64 -2.11 2.57
C LYS A 23 6.78 -2.25 3.81
N LEU A 24 5.90 -3.25 3.80
CA LEU A 24 5.12 -3.64 4.96
C LEU A 24 5.38 -5.12 5.23
N GLN A 25 5.95 -5.45 6.39
CA GLN A 25 6.30 -6.84 6.74
C GLN A 25 7.13 -7.52 5.62
N HIS A 26 6.60 -8.56 4.99
CA HIS A 26 7.25 -9.33 3.92
C HIS A 26 6.85 -8.91 2.50
N VAL A 27 5.99 -7.90 2.36
CA VAL A 27 5.51 -7.42 1.06
C VAL A 27 6.14 -6.08 0.69
N LYS A 28 6.35 -5.90 -0.61
CA LYS A 28 6.96 -4.70 -1.18
C LYS A 28 6.23 -4.29 -2.45
N SER A 29 5.92 -2.99 -2.55
CA SER A 29 5.36 -2.36 -3.75
C SER A 29 6.23 -1.19 -4.17
N THR A 30 6.26 -0.88 -5.47
CA THR A 30 7.06 0.22 -6.02
C THR A 30 6.24 1.01 -7.03
N THR A 31 6.31 2.34 -6.99
CA THR A 31 5.66 3.22 -7.98
C THR A 31 6.39 3.21 -9.32
N VAL A 32 5.74 3.75 -10.35
CA VAL A 32 6.45 4.11 -11.58
C VAL A 32 7.50 5.21 -11.32
N THR A 33 8.55 5.26 -12.14
CA THR A 33 9.52 6.35 -12.07
C THR A 33 8.97 7.60 -12.76
N VAL A 34 8.95 8.73 -12.05
CA VAL A 34 8.48 10.03 -12.52
C VAL A 34 9.68 10.97 -12.67
N LYS A 35 9.67 11.83 -13.70
CA LYS A 35 10.75 12.78 -13.98
C LYS A 35 10.38 14.18 -13.55
N GLY A 36 11.38 14.94 -13.10
CA GLY A 36 11.27 16.36 -12.80
C GLY A 36 11.35 16.68 -11.31
N PRO A 37 11.45 17.97 -10.97
CA PRO A 37 11.67 18.42 -9.58
C PRO A 37 10.42 18.30 -8.69
N GLU A 38 9.23 18.23 -9.28
CA GLU A 38 7.94 18.10 -8.60
C GLU A 38 7.19 16.88 -9.14
N PRO A 39 7.60 15.66 -8.76
CA PRO A 39 6.97 14.44 -9.27
C PRO A 39 5.57 14.27 -8.67
N ALA A 40 4.60 13.92 -9.51
CA ALA A 40 3.25 13.54 -9.09
C ALA A 40 3.00 12.09 -9.52
N TRP A 41 2.74 11.21 -8.56
CA TRP A 41 2.45 9.80 -8.84
C TRP A 41 0.96 9.52 -8.88
N GLU A 42 0.20 10.05 -7.93
CA GLU A 42 -1.24 9.80 -7.76
C GLU A 42 -1.57 8.29 -7.83
N GLN A 43 -0.75 7.47 -7.17
CA GLN A 43 -0.80 6.02 -7.29
C GLN A 43 -1.24 5.35 -5.98
N ASP A 44 -2.30 4.54 -6.09
CA ASP A 44 -2.89 3.79 -4.99
C ASP A 44 -2.27 2.39 -4.84
N PHE A 45 -2.09 1.95 -3.59
CA PHE A 45 -1.72 0.61 -3.20
C PHE A 45 -2.61 0.11 -2.07
N VAL A 46 -2.77 -1.21 -1.99
CA VAL A 46 -3.50 -1.91 -0.93
C VAL A 46 -2.60 -2.98 -0.35
N PHE A 47 -2.58 -3.07 0.97
CA PHE A 47 -1.88 -4.10 1.72
C PHE A 47 -2.85 -4.79 2.67
N GLU A 48 -2.71 -6.10 2.81
CA GLU A 48 -3.37 -6.85 3.87
C GLU A 48 -2.40 -6.96 5.05
N THR A 49 -2.87 -6.63 6.26
CA THR A 49 -2.08 -6.78 7.48
C THR A 49 -2.96 -7.25 8.64
N ASN A 50 -2.44 -8.17 9.45
CA ASN A 50 -3.04 -8.58 10.71
C ASN A 50 -2.31 -8.00 11.93
N ASN A 51 -1.31 -7.13 11.71
CA ASN A 51 -0.51 -6.51 12.76
C ASN A 51 -0.51 -4.98 12.58
N VAL A 52 -1.49 -4.34 13.21
CA VAL A 52 -1.64 -2.87 13.22
C VAL A 52 -0.56 -2.14 14.02
N HIS A 53 0.22 -2.86 14.84
CA HIS A 53 1.36 -2.28 15.57
C HIS A 53 2.65 -2.27 14.75
N SER A 54 2.63 -2.80 13.53
CA SER A 54 3.77 -2.74 12.62
C SER A 54 3.90 -1.36 11.95
N GLY A 55 5.04 -1.13 11.30
CA GLY A 55 5.30 0.09 10.54
C GLY A 55 5.41 -0.18 9.04
N LEU A 56 4.88 0.74 8.24
CA LEU A 56 5.14 0.83 6.80
C LEU A 56 6.41 1.67 6.58
N LEU A 57 7.46 1.06 6.06
CA LEU A 57 8.64 1.79 5.63
C LEU A 57 8.42 2.32 4.21
N VAL A 58 8.52 3.63 4.06
CA VAL A 58 8.48 4.34 2.78
C VAL A 58 9.90 4.76 2.41
N GLU A 59 10.32 4.42 1.20
CA GLU A 59 11.65 4.72 0.68
C GLU A 59 11.52 5.51 -0.61
N VAL A 60 12.13 6.69 -0.68
CA VAL A 60 12.13 7.51 -1.89
C VAL A 60 13.50 7.43 -2.54
N TRP A 61 13.52 7.11 -3.83
CA TRP A 61 14.73 6.83 -4.57
C TRP A 61 14.83 7.69 -5.82
N THR A 62 16.05 8.13 -6.15
CA THR A 62 16.41 8.67 -7.46
C THR A 62 17.06 7.57 -8.27
N LYS A 63 16.46 7.27 -9.42
CA LYS A 63 16.95 6.30 -10.38
C LYS A 63 18.28 6.75 -10.99
N GLY A 64 19.31 5.94 -10.82
CA GLY A 64 20.61 6.16 -11.43
C GLY A 64 20.84 5.26 -12.65
N MET A 65 22.00 5.42 -13.29
CA MET A 65 22.39 4.61 -14.44
C MET A 65 22.87 3.21 -14.02
N ILE A 66 23.53 3.10 -12.87
CA ILE A 66 24.12 1.84 -12.38
C ILE A 66 23.52 1.48 -11.02
N TRP A 67 23.43 2.44 -10.10
CA TRP A 67 22.81 2.28 -8.80
C TRP A 67 21.81 3.41 -8.55
N ASP A 68 20.74 3.07 -7.85
CA ASP A 68 19.74 4.03 -7.40
C ASP A 68 20.19 4.65 -6.07
N ARG A 69 19.87 5.93 -5.86
CA ARG A 69 20.26 6.68 -4.65
C ARG A 69 19.04 7.00 -3.82
N ALA A 70 19.06 6.70 -2.53
CA ALA A 70 18.00 7.11 -1.62
C ALA A 70 17.98 8.64 -1.48
N LEU A 71 16.80 9.23 -1.68
CA LEU A 71 16.50 10.59 -1.26
C LEU A 71 16.16 10.63 0.22
N GLY A 72 15.51 9.59 0.74
CA GLY A 72 15.29 9.41 2.17
C GLY A 72 14.20 8.39 2.46
N TYR A 73 13.90 8.25 3.75
CA TYR A 73 13.07 7.21 4.33
C TYR A 73 12.09 7.81 5.33
N CYS A 74 10.89 7.26 5.46
CA CYS A 74 10.05 7.51 6.64
C CYS A 74 9.34 6.23 7.08
N LEU A 75 9.16 6.08 8.39
CA LEU A 75 8.39 4.98 8.97
C LEU A 75 7.03 5.48 9.42
N ILE A 76 5.96 4.88 8.90
CA ILE A 76 4.59 5.19 9.30
C ILE A 76 4.12 4.09 10.22
N ALA A 77 3.92 4.41 11.50
CA ALA A 77 3.32 3.48 12.46
C ALA A 77 1.83 3.30 12.12
N LEU A 78 1.42 2.06 11.83
CA LEU A 78 0.08 1.80 11.32
C LEU A 78 -1.01 2.08 12.35
N ASP A 79 -0.72 1.94 13.65
CA ASP A 79 -1.63 2.26 14.75
C ASP A 79 -1.97 3.76 14.86
N THR A 80 -1.23 4.62 14.17
CA THR A 80 -1.53 6.05 14.05
C THR A 80 -2.47 6.41 12.89
N ILE A 81 -2.79 5.43 12.04
CA ILE A 81 -3.66 5.62 10.88
C ILE A 81 -5.11 5.32 11.26
N SER A 82 -6.04 6.14 10.76
CA SER A 82 -7.45 5.98 11.09
C SER A 82 -8.19 4.98 10.19
N TYR A 83 -9.28 4.43 10.73
CA TYR A 83 -10.28 3.67 10.00
C TYR A 83 -11.36 4.64 9.50
N ASN A 84 -11.19 5.22 8.31
CA ASN A 84 -12.17 6.16 7.76
C ASN A 84 -12.25 6.06 6.22
N PRO A 85 -13.39 5.64 5.65
CA PRO A 85 -13.56 5.52 4.20
C PRO A 85 -13.90 6.84 3.49
N THR A 86 -14.28 7.91 4.21
CA THR A 86 -14.98 9.06 3.60
C THR A 86 -14.19 10.37 3.58
N THR A 87 -12.97 10.44 4.11
CA THR A 87 -12.17 11.68 4.10
C THR A 87 -10.70 11.39 3.81
N SER A 88 -10.15 12.02 2.77
CA SER A 88 -8.72 11.97 2.46
C SER A 88 -7.90 12.42 3.68
N GLN A 89 -6.90 11.63 4.05
CA GLN A 89 -5.95 11.89 5.14
C GLN A 89 -4.57 12.22 4.59
N GLU A 90 -4.55 13.07 3.57
CA GLU A 90 -3.32 13.64 3.03
C GLU A 90 -2.50 14.32 4.14
N LYS A 91 -1.33 13.75 4.40
CA LYS A 91 -0.39 14.23 5.40
C LYS A 91 1.03 14.25 4.84
N TRP A 92 1.76 15.31 5.16
CA TRP A 92 3.18 15.44 4.85
C TRP A 92 4.03 14.69 5.88
N TYR A 93 4.97 13.89 5.39
CA TYR A 93 5.93 13.14 6.19
C TYR A 93 7.35 13.58 5.83
N GLN A 94 8.18 13.83 6.84
CA GLN A 94 9.60 14.13 6.64
C GLN A 94 10.36 12.88 6.22
N LEU A 95 11.24 13.05 5.24
CA LEU A 95 12.19 12.01 4.84
C LEU A 95 13.52 12.19 5.57
N ASP A 96 13.97 11.10 6.14
CA ASP A 96 15.19 10.96 6.92
C ASP A 96 16.27 10.19 6.13
N MET A 97 17.53 10.39 6.48
CA MET A 97 18.66 9.85 5.73
C MET A 97 18.95 8.39 6.07
N GLU A 98 18.62 7.95 7.29
CA GLU A 98 19.01 6.64 7.81
C GLU A 98 17.80 5.86 8.33
N VAL A 99 17.81 4.54 8.10
CA VAL A 99 16.89 3.57 8.70
C VAL A 99 17.54 2.99 9.95
N ILE A 100 16.80 2.97 11.06
CA ILE A 100 17.22 2.38 12.32
C ILE A 100 16.69 0.95 12.39
N LEU A 101 17.59 0.00 12.62
CA LEU A 101 17.24 -1.41 12.80
C LEU A 101 17.41 -1.81 14.27
N MET A 102 16.44 -2.54 14.81
CA MET A 102 16.51 -3.16 16.14
C MET A 102 16.07 -4.62 15.99
N ASN A 103 16.91 -5.55 16.45
CA ASN A 103 16.68 -7.00 16.31
C ASN A 103 16.38 -7.47 14.88
N GLY A 104 16.93 -6.78 13.87
CA GLY A 104 16.70 -7.09 12.45
C GLY A 104 15.43 -6.49 11.84
N GLU A 105 14.63 -5.77 12.63
CA GLU A 105 13.42 -5.09 12.18
C GLU A 105 13.60 -3.57 12.13
N VAL A 106 12.82 -2.89 11.28
CA VAL A 106 12.84 -1.44 11.16
C VAL A 106 12.16 -0.82 12.39
N ALA A 107 12.93 -0.11 13.20
CA ALA A 107 12.46 0.51 14.43
C ALA A 107 12.21 2.03 14.29
N GLY A 108 12.73 2.65 13.22
CA GLY A 108 12.54 4.08 12.97
C GLY A 108 13.44 4.61 11.87
N THR A 109 13.44 5.94 11.73
CA THR A 109 14.35 6.68 10.84
C THR A 109 14.97 7.87 11.58
N ARG A 110 16.08 8.41 11.07
CA ARG A 110 16.73 9.60 11.64
C ARG A 110 17.52 10.42 10.62
N ASN A 111 17.93 11.60 11.05
CA ASN A 111 18.72 12.58 10.30
C ASN A 111 17.91 13.18 9.14
N PRO A 112 17.14 14.26 9.40
CA PRO A 112 16.27 14.90 8.42
C PRO A 112 17.02 15.27 7.13
N THR A 113 16.42 15.00 5.97
CA THR A 113 16.99 15.36 4.66
C THR A 113 16.51 16.72 4.14
N GLY A 114 15.46 17.27 4.74
CA GLY A 114 14.73 18.45 4.24
C GLY A 114 13.73 18.13 3.12
N HIS A 115 13.61 16.86 2.72
CA HIS A 115 12.56 16.42 1.81
C HIS A 115 11.31 15.99 2.57
N MET A 116 10.14 16.21 1.97
CA MET A 116 8.84 15.79 2.49
C MET A 116 8.08 14.98 1.42
N ILE A 117 7.30 14.00 1.83
CA ILE A 117 6.39 13.22 0.98
C ILE A 117 4.95 13.39 1.43
N LEU A 118 4.03 13.57 0.48
CA LEU A 118 2.59 13.66 0.73
C LEU A 118 1.94 12.30 0.48
N LEU A 119 1.29 11.77 1.52
CA LEU A 119 0.65 10.46 1.50
C LEU A 119 -0.77 10.57 2.04
N ASP A 120 -1.71 9.87 1.42
CA ASP A 120 -3.04 9.60 1.98
C ASP A 120 -3.07 8.16 2.45
N CYS A 121 -3.27 7.93 3.74
CA CYS A 121 -3.26 6.60 4.35
C CYS A 121 -4.57 6.38 5.10
N ARG A 122 -5.19 5.23 4.91
CA ARG A 122 -6.43 4.86 5.63
C ARG A 122 -6.55 3.35 5.77
N PHE A 123 -7.20 2.92 6.84
CA PHE A 123 -7.74 1.57 6.92
C PHE A 123 -9.19 1.56 6.44
N GLU A 124 -9.55 0.51 5.70
CA GLU A 124 -10.94 0.14 5.49
C GLU A 124 -11.30 -0.96 6.48
N LEU A 125 -12.43 -0.79 7.16
CA LEU A 125 -12.96 -1.82 8.03
C LEU A 125 -13.26 -3.07 7.19
N PRO A 126 -12.95 -4.28 7.68
CA PRO A 126 -13.42 -5.49 7.04
C PRO A 126 -14.94 -5.39 6.87
N PHE A 127 -15.44 -5.79 5.72
CA PHE A 127 -16.85 -5.66 5.36
C PHE A 127 -17.73 -6.16 6.50
N ASP A 128 -18.45 -5.25 7.15
CA ASP A 128 -19.33 -5.62 8.24
C ASP A 128 -20.51 -6.40 7.67
N SER A 129 -20.45 -7.72 7.83
CA SER A 129 -21.52 -8.61 7.43
C SER A 129 -22.83 -8.32 8.16
N GLU A 130 -22.86 -7.46 9.19
CA GLU A 130 -24.10 -7.03 9.85
C GLU A 130 -25.06 -6.28 8.91
N ASN A 131 -24.62 -5.80 7.74
CA ASN A 131 -25.53 -5.40 6.66
C ASN A 131 -26.02 -6.60 5.83
N GLN A 132 -26.75 -7.48 6.53
CA GLN A 132 -27.48 -8.68 6.11
C GLN A 132 -26.65 -9.94 5.79
N PRO A 133 -26.17 -10.66 6.83
CA PRO A 133 -25.65 -12.02 6.67
C PRO A 133 -26.74 -12.96 6.12
N GLY A 134 -28.00 -12.66 6.43
CA GLY A 134 -29.17 -13.40 5.97
C GLY A 134 -29.34 -13.38 4.46
N ASP A 135 -28.98 -12.29 3.78
CA ASP A 135 -29.19 -12.17 2.33
C ASP A 135 -28.12 -12.91 1.53
N VAL A 136 -26.87 -12.88 1.97
CA VAL A 136 -25.78 -13.64 1.35
C VAL A 136 -25.97 -15.14 1.61
N GLN A 137 -26.31 -15.51 2.85
CA GLN A 137 -26.61 -16.90 3.21
C GLN A 137 -27.83 -17.44 2.45
N ARG A 138 -28.92 -16.65 2.37
CA ARG A 138 -30.12 -17.02 1.61
C ARG A 138 -29.85 -17.12 0.11
N LYS A 139 -29.05 -16.22 -0.48
CA LYS A 139 -28.64 -16.32 -1.89
C LYS A 139 -27.78 -17.57 -2.13
N LEU A 140 -26.85 -17.89 -1.23
CA LEU A 140 -26.04 -19.11 -1.30
C LEU A 140 -26.90 -20.37 -1.18
N GLU A 141 -27.91 -20.38 -0.30
CA GLU A 141 -28.86 -21.48 -0.16
C GLU A 141 -29.74 -21.65 -1.39
N ILE A 142 -30.22 -20.55 -1.98
CA ILE A 142 -30.97 -20.56 -3.25
C ILE A 142 -30.10 -21.10 -4.40
N LEU A 143 -28.86 -20.62 -4.53
CA LEU A 143 -27.93 -21.09 -5.57
C LEU A 143 -27.54 -22.56 -5.38
N ASN A 144 -27.29 -22.99 -4.14
CA ASN A 144 -27.05 -24.40 -3.82
C ASN A 144 -28.29 -25.24 -4.12
N GLY A 145 -29.50 -24.74 -3.83
CA GLY A 145 -30.78 -25.37 -4.16
C GLY A 145 -30.99 -25.55 -5.67
N ILE A 146 -30.70 -24.52 -6.48
CA ILE A 146 -30.77 -24.59 -7.94
C ILE A 146 -29.74 -25.60 -8.49
N MET A 147 -28.51 -25.60 -7.95
CA MET A 147 -27.50 -26.62 -8.26
C MET A 147 -27.96 -28.03 -7.88
N THR A 148 -28.72 -28.21 -6.79
CA THR A 148 -29.26 -29.54 -6.44
C THR A 148 -30.38 -30.02 -7.36
N HIS A 149 -31.12 -29.10 -8.01
CA HIS A 149 -32.15 -29.47 -8.99
C HIS A 149 -31.52 -29.92 -10.32
N ASP A 150 -30.41 -29.28 -10.73
CA ASP A 150 -29.65 -29.64 -11.92
C ASP A 150 -28.77 -30.90 -11.70
N ARG A 151 -28.37 -31.17 -10.45
CA ARG A 151 -27.56 -32.34 -10.07
C ARG A 151 -28.34 -33.63 -9.83
N ARG A 152 -29.66 -33.66 -10.01
CA ARG A 152 -30.40 -34.93 -10.06
C ARG A 152 -30.22 -35.68 -11.38
N HIS A 153 -29.57 -35.08 -12.38
CA HIS A 153 -29.30 -35.76 -13.65
C HIS A 153 -27.87 -36.25 -13.88
N ARG A 154 -26.88 -35.90 -13.05
CA ARG A 154 -25.52 -36.49 -13.18
C ARG A 154 -24.81 -36.71 -11.85
N GLN A 155 -24.75 -38.00 -11.51
CA GLN A 155 -23.73 -38.71 -10.75
C GLN A 155 -23.48 -38.31 -9.29
N ALA A 156 -23.87 -39.26 -8.44
CA ALA A 156 -23.26 -39.52 -7.15
C ALA A 156 -21.75 -39.79 -7.29
N GLN A 157 -21.02 -39.50 -6.21
CA GLN A 157 -19.61 -39.77 -5.92
C GLN A 157 -18.61 -38.73 -6.44
N TYR A 158 -18.40 -37.66 -5.65
CA TYR A 158 -17.06 -37.34 -5.17
C TYR A 158 -17.16 -36.89 -3.70
N PHE A 159 -16.16 -37.31 -2.95
CA PHE A 159 -16.13 -37.42 -1.49
C PHE A 159 -16.23 -36.08 -0.74
N GLY A 160 -16.91 -36.13 0.41
CA GLY A 160 -16.25 -35.92 1.70
C GLY A 160 -16.00 -34.48 2.17
N ASN A 161 -16.68 -34.13 3.27
CA ASN A 161 -16.29 -33.16 4.30
C ASN A 161 -16.07 -31.70 3.85
N CYS A 162 -17.10 -30.89 4.04
CA CYS A 162 -16.87 -29.51 4.49
C CYS A 162 -17.53 -29.36 5.86
N LYS A 163 -16.75 -29.66 6.91
CA LYS A 163 -17.10 -29.23 8.26
C LYS A 163 -17.16 -27.71 8.21
N TYR A 164 -18.25 -27.14 8.70
CA TYR A 164 -18.37 -25.72 9.01
C TYR A 164 -17.14 -25.32 9.83
N LEU A 165 -16.14 -24.75 9.15
CA LEU A 165 -15.02 -24.08 9.79
C LEU A 165 -15.65 -22.92 10.56
N THR A 166 -15.71 -23.11 11.88
CA THR A 166 -15.58 -22.09 12.92
C THR A 166 -15.33 -20.70 12.34
N TRP A 167 -16.35 -19.84 12.42
CA TRP A 167 -16.31 -18.42 12.03
C TRP A 167 -15.42 -17.61 12.99
N SER A 168 -14.12 -17.86 12.89
CA SER A 168 -13.04 -16.99 13.27
C SER A 168 -12.04 -17.14 12.14
N LYS A 169 -12.31 -16.44 11.03
CA LYS A 169 -11.22 -16.09 10.13
C LYS A 169 -10.63 -14.83 10.71
N ASP A 170 -9.37 -14.92 11.12
CA ASP A 170 -8.49 -13.80 11.40
C ASP A 170 -8.63 -12.78 10.25
N LEU A 171 -9.47 -11.76 10.42
CA LEU A 171 -9.68 -10.75 9.40
C LEU A 171 -8.42 -9.89 9.39
N SER A 172 -7.59 -10.04 8.36
CA SER A 172 -6.56 -9.06 8.04
C SER A 172 -7.24 -7.77 7.62
N ASP A 173 -6.83 -6.65 8.22
CA ASP A 173 -7.30 -5.33 7.83
C ASP A 173 -6.70 -4.94 6.47
N ALA A 174 -7.51 -4.27 5.64
CA ALA A 174 -7.08 -3.71 4.38
C ALA A 174 -6.54 -2.28 4.62
N PHE A 175 -5.24 -2.12 4.44
CA PHE A 175 -4.53 -0.85 4.53
C PHE A 175 -4.36 -0.23 3.13
N PHE A 176 -4.89 0.97 2.95
CA PHE A 176 -4.79 1.73 1.71
C PHE A 176 -3.79 2.86 1.85
N ILE A 177 -2.99 3.06 0.82
CA ILE A 177 -2.08 4.19 0.72
C ILE A 177 -2.04 4.73 -0.71
N ARG A 178 -2.22 6.05 -0.83
CA ARG A 178 -1.94 6.82 -2.04
C ARG A 178 -0.65 7.59 -1.89
N ILE A 179 0.22 7.48 -2.88
CA ILE A 179 1.42 8.31 -2.99
C ILE A 179 1.09 9.48 -3.94
N VAL A 180 1.14 10.69 -3.41
CA VAL A 180 0.76 11.91 -4.16
C VAL A 180 2.01 12.54 -4.80
N THR A 181 2.90 13.11 -3.98
CA THR A 181 4.07 13.88 -4.46
C THR A 181 5.19 13.96 -3.42
N ILE A 182 6.37 14.43 -3.81
CA ILE A 182 7.45 14.85 -2.89
C ILE A 182 7.82 16.31 -3.14
N THR A 183 8.30 16.98 -2.11
CA THR A 183 8.86 18.32 -2.19
C THR A 183 10.14 18.45 -1.36
N LYS A 184 10.87 19.54 -1.53
CA LYS A 184 12.00 19.93 -0.69
C LYS A 184 11.66 21.25 0.00
N SER A 185 11.70 21.27 1.33
CA SER A 185 11.51 22.49 2.13
C SER A 185 12.71 23.41 2.04
#